data_AF-A0A855LTX7-F1
#
_entry.id   AF-A0A855LTX7-F1
#
_cell.length_a   1.000
_cell.length_b   1.000
_cell.length_c   1.000
_cell.angle_alpha   90.00
_cell.angle_beta   90.00
_cell.angle_gamma   90.00
#
_symmetry.space_group_name_H-M   'P 1'
#
loop_
_entity.id
_entity.type
_entity.pdbx_description
1 polymer ?
#
loop_
_entity_poly.entity_id
_entity_poly.type
_entity_poly.pdbx_seq_one_letter_code
_entity_poly.pdbx_strand_id
1 'polypeptide(L)'
;MSFFKLNQSLVLVTALLTATTCAQAEEPNPVGDWWIIYGNGIPNKNIMYVADSTSVVPSNHTKGAKLVAVTLVYEEPGKPMIDAYNLEVQCSTNKVRFLNGQSIDRIAYMMRHLKVNDQWQQPKEFWVQRAAEFVCSPAKKDMIALGKMEPLQMIQGMQQMFFKLAPIQEKGQMMDNLDSILGNK
;
A
#
# COMPACT_ATOMS: atom_id res chain seq x y z
N MET A 1 38.18 19.69 81.43
CA MET A 1 37.27 18.55 81.17
C MET A 1 36.25 18.98 80.12
N SER A 2 36.26 18.27 78.99
CA SER A 2 35.30 18.13 77.89
C SER A 2 34.41 19.30 77.42
N PHE A 3 34.65 19.76 76.19
CA PHE A 3 33.63 20.35 75.29
C PHE A 3 33.84 19.85 73.85
N PHE A 4 32.75 19.33 73.28
CA PHE A 4 32.33 19.20 71.87
C PHE A 4 33.37 19.42 70.75
N LYS A 5 33.39 18.50 69.76
CA LYS A 5 33.51 18.89 68.34
C LYS A 5 32.70 18.02 67.39
N LEU A 6 31.91 18.76 66.60
CA LEU A 6 31.17 18.40 65.41
C LEU A 6 32.08 17.85 64.29
N ASN A 7 31.62 16.78 63.66
CA ASN A 7 31.35 16.64 62.23
C ASN A 7 32.35 17.23 61.21
N GLN A 8 33.03 16.38 60.45
CA GLN A 8 33.61 16.72 59.15
C GLN A 8 33.57 15.50 58.20
N SER A 9 32.65 15.59 57.25
CA SER A 9 32.75 15.23 55.83
C SER A 9 33.73 14.13 55.40
N LEU A 10 33.20 13.10 54.73
CA LEU A 10 33.74 12.74 53.42
C LEU A 10 32.64 12.20 52.50
N VAL A 11 32.32 13.03 51.52
CA VAL A 11 31.42 12.80 50.40
C VAL A 11 32.13 11.86 49.42
N LEU A 12 31.53 10.72 49.10
CA LEU A 12 31.86 9.92 47.92
C LEU A 12 30.58 9.73 47.10
N VAL A 13 30.25 10.76 46.32
CA VAL A 13 29.26 10.64 45.23
C VAL A 13 29.98 9.99 44.07
N THR A 14 29.82 8.68 43.94
CA THR A 14 30.12 7.95 42.70
C THR A 14 29.15 8.44 41.63
N ALA A 15 29.66 9.27 40.71
CA ALA A 15 28.96 9.64 39.49
C ALA A 15 28.76 8.39 38.63
N LEU A 16 27.58 7.78 38.70
CA LEU A 16 27.10 6.88 37.65
C LEU A 16 26.88 7.75 36.40
N LEU A 17 27.85 7.71 35.48
CA LEU A 17 27.66 8.07 34.08
C LEU A 17 26.72 7.04 33.46
N THR A 18 25.42 7.18 33.69
CA THR A 18 24.42 6.59 32.82
C THR A 18 24.54 7.31 31.48
N ALA A 19 25.27 6.70 30.55
CA ALA A 19 25.13 7.00 29.14
C ALA A 19 23.67 6.72 28.77
N THR A 20 22.84 7.76 28.78
CA THR A 20 21.58 7.78 28.06
C THR A 20 21.93 7.72 26.59
N THR A 21 22.18 6.51 26.08
CA THR A 21 21.93 6.23 24.68
C THR A 21 20.45 6.48 24.48
N CYS A 22 20.11 7.66 23.96
CA CYS A 22 18.85 7.86 23.28
C CYS A 22 18.80 6.82 22.16
N ALA A 23 18.26 5.64 22.46
CA ALA A 23 17.74 4.77 21.45
C ALA A 23 16.57 5.54 20.84
N GLN A 24 16.86 6.32 19.80
CA GLN A 24 15.81 6.70 18.87
C GLN A 24 15.34 5.37 18.28
N ALA A 25 14.23 4.85 18.81
CA ALA A 25 13.44 3.90 18.07
C ALA A 25 12.95 4.64 16.83
N GLU A 26 13.78 4.63 15.78
CA GLU A 26 13.28 4.81 14.43
C GLU A 26 12.25 3.70 14.29
N GLU A 27 10.97 4.06 14.41
CA GLU A 27 9.90 3.09 14.16
C GLU A 27 10.21 2.53 12.76
N PRO A 28 10.44 1.21 12.62
CA PRO A 28 10.64 0.64 11.32
C PRO A 28 9.41 1.04 10.51
N ASN A 29 9.59 1.81 9.45
CA ASN A 29 8.49 2.06 8.53
C ASN A 29 7.94 0.67 8.16
N PRO A 30 6.61 0.47 8.23
CA PRO A 30 6.06 -0.85 8.09
C PRO A 30 6.30 -1.34 6.66
N VAL A 31 7.22 -2.28 6.53
CA VAL A 31 7.54 -2.95 5.27
C VAL A 31 6.33 -3.79 4.84
N GLY A 32 5.66 -3.36 3.78
CA GLY A 32 4.59 -4.12 3.14
C GLY A 32 5.14 -5.28 2.30
N ASP A 33 4.28 -6.24 1.96
CA ASP A 33 4.57 -7.34 1.01
C ASP A 33 3.61 -7.22 -0.17
N TRP A 34 4.10 -6.60 -1.25
CA TRP A 34 3.26 -6.03 -2.29
C TRP A 34 3.04 -6.97 -3.46
N TRP A 35 1.84 -6.94 -4.02
CA TRP A 35 1.42 -7.79 -5.15
C TRP A 35 0.61 -6.98 -6.15
N ILE A 36 0.96 -7.03 -7.45
CA ILE A 36 0.06 -6.57 -8.50
C ILE A 36 -1.07 -7.59 -8.63
N ILE A 37 -2.29 -7.18 -8.28
CA ILE A 37 -3.49 -8.03 -8.34
C ILE A 37 -4.25 -7.87 -9.66
N TYR A 38 -4.09 -6.71 -10.31
CA TYR A 38 -4.70 -6.39 -11.60
C TYR A 38 -3.98 -5.20 -12.25
N GLY A 39 -4.01 -5.13 -13.58
CA GLY A 39 -3.65 -3.97 -14.37
C GLY A 39 -4.64 -3.84 -15.52
N ASN A 40 -5.18 -2.64 -15.76
CA ASN A 40 -6.20 -2.48 -16.81
C ASN A 40 -5.60 -2.43 -18.23
N GLY A 41 -4.27 -2.26 -18.35
CA GLY A 41 -3.53 -2.38 -19.60
C GLY A 41 -3.78 -1.28 -20.63
N ILE A 42 -4.52 -0.22 -20.27
CA ILE A 42 -4.86 0.85 -21.20
C ILE A 42 -3.62 1.72 -21.42
N PRO A 43 -3.08 1.86 -22.64
CA PRO A 43 -1.87 2.62 -22.87
C PRO A 43 -1.96 4.08 -22.43
N ASN A 44 -0.91 4.59 -21.77
CA ASN A 44 -0.81 5.94 -21.19
C ASN A 44 -1.90 6.31 -20.16
N LYS A 45 -2.78 5.37 -19.83
CA LYS A 45 -3.89 5.50 -18.89
C LYS A 45 -3.99 4.26 -18.00
N ASN A 46 -2.89 3.52 -17.88
CA ASN A 46 -2.87 2.28 -17.15
C ASN A 46 -3.06 2.58 -15.67
N ILE A 47 -3.75 1.67 -14.99
CA ILE A 47 -3.87 1.68 -13.54
C ILE A 47 -3.37 0.33 -13.08
N MET A 48 -2.32 0.34 -12.27
CA MET A 48 -1.85 -0.84 -11.56
C MET A 48 -2.53 -0.89 -10.20
N TYR A 49 -3.16 -2.02 -9.91
CA TYR A 49 -3.86 -2.27 -8.66
C TYR A 49 -2.97 -3.20 -7.84
N VAL A 50 -2.48 -2.69 -6.71
CA VAL A 50 -1.48 -3.35 -5.88
C VAL A 50 -2.08 -3.61 -4.51
N ALA A 51 -2.00 -4.84 -4.02
CA ALA A 51 -2.45 -5.22 -2.68
C ALA A 51 -1.25 -5.50 -1.77
N ASP A 52 -1.38 -5.16 -0.49
CA ASP A 52 -0.39 -5.50 0.53
C ASP A 52 -0.83 -6.77 1.27
N SER A 53 -0.03 -7.83 1.19
CA SER A 53 -0.32 -9.09 1.87
C SER A 53 -0.23 -8.98 3.39
N THR A 54 0.58 -8.04 3.91
CA THR A 54 0.71 -7.82 5.36
C THR A 54 -0.52 -7.14 5.96
N SER A 55 -1.29 -6.42 5.14
CA SER A 55 -2.59 -5.84 5.51
C SER A 55 -3.72 -6.86 5.57
N VAL A 56 -3.49 -8.11 5.12
CA VAL A 56 -4.49 -9.17 5.12
C VAL A 56 -4.62 -9.80 6.50
N VAL A 57 -5.43 -9.15 7.34
CA VAL A 57 -5.66 -9.54 8.74
C VAL A 57 -7.16 -9.73 9.02
N PRO A 58 -7.55 -10.46 10.07
CA PRO A 58 -8.94 -10.52 10.50
C PRO A 58 -9.50 -9.11 10.75
N SER A 59 -10.74 -8.87 10.31
CA SER A 59 -11.44 -7.62 10.60
C SER A 59 -11.77 -7.51 12.10
N ASN A 60 -11.53 -6.33 12.66
CA ASN A 60 -12.01 -5.93 13.99
C ASN A 60 -13.46 -5.39 13.98
N HIS A 61 -14.03 -5.08 12.82
CA HIS A 61 -15.41 -4.58 12.69
C HIS A 61 -16.43 -5.69 12.41
N THR A 62 -16.03 -6.81 11.80
CA THR A 62 -16.96 -7.87 11.38
C THR A 62 -16.32 -9.24 11.49
N LYS A 63 -16.90 -10.08 12.36
CA LYS A 63 -16.44 -11.44 12.60
C LYS A 63 -16.44 -12.25 11.30
N GLY A 64 -15.31 -12.89 11.00
CA GLY A 64 -15.14 -13.74 9.82
C GLY A 64 -14.83 -12.99 8.52
N ALA A 65 -14.83 -11.64 8.54
CA ALA A 65 -14.29 -10.84 7.44
C ALA A 65 -12.77 -10.65 7.62
N LYS A 66 -12.10 -10.34 6.52
CA LYS A 66 -10.68 -9.97 6.50
C LYS A 66 -10.52 -8.59 5.88
N LEU A 67 -9.50 -7.86 6.32
CA LEU A 67 -9.08 -6.58 5.77
C LEU A 67 -8.10 -6.79 4.61
N VAL A 68 -8.02 -5.81 3.73
CA VAL A 68 -6.91 -5.65 2.77
C VAL A 68 -6.79 -4.19 2.34
N ALA A 69 -5.56 -3.70 2.27
CA ALA A 69 -5.21 -2.44 1.66
C ALA A 69 -4.88 -2.65 0.18
N VAL A 70 -5.51 -1.84 -0.68
CA VAL A 70 -5.27 -1.84 -2.13
C VAL A 70 -4.92 -0.43 -2.58
N THR A 71 -3.80 -0.28 -3.27
CA THR A 71 -3.32 0.96 -3.86
C THR A 71 -3.45 0.91 -5.38
N LEU A 72 -4.17 1.86 -5.93
CA LEU A 72 -4.25 2.14 -7.36
C LEU A 72 -3.16 3.14 -7.70
N VAL A 73 -2.21 2.75 -8.56
CA VAL A 73 -1.16 3.63 -9.08
C VAL A 73 -1.52 4.02 -10.51
N TYR A 74 -1.67 5.32 -10.74
CA TYR A 74 -2.08 5.85 -12.04
C TYR A 74 -0.87 6.20 -12.92
N GLU A 75 -0.93 5.78 -14.18
CA GLU A 75 0.00 6.22 -15.23
C GLU A 75 -0.31 7.65 -15.70
N GLU A 76 -1.59 7.96 -15.89
CA GLU A 76 -2.05 9.22 -16.49
C GLU A 76 -1.62 10.45 -15.66
N PRO A 77 -0.90 11.44 -16.24
CA PRO A 77 -0.44 12.61 -15.51
C PRO A 77 -1.56 13.48 -14.92
N GLY A 78 -2.74 13.51 -15.56
CA GLY A 78 -3.92 14.26 -15.10
C GLY A 78 -4.73 13.58 -13.99
N LYS A 79 -4.30 12.39 -13.53
CA LYS A 79 -4.89 11.66 -12.42
C LYS A 79 -4.05 11.84 -11.15
N PRO A 80 -4.64 11.60 -9.96
CA PRO A 80 -3.86 11.52 -8.72
C PRO A 80 -2.70 10.55 -8.87
N MET A 81 -1.68 10.70 -8.03
CA MET A 81 -0.56 9.76 -8.00
C MET A 81 -1.04 8.37 -7.62
N ILE A 82 -1.81 8.30 -6.54
CA ILE A 82 -2.46 7.08 -6.07
C ILE A 82 -3.85 7.36 -5.50
N ASP A 83 -4.69 6.33 -5.56
CA ASP A 83 -5.83 6.16 -4.66
C ASP A 83 -5.58 4.91 -3.81
N ALA A 84 -5.75 5.00 -2.50
CA ALA A 84 -5.58 3.89 -1.57
C ALA A 84 -6.91 3.59 -0.87
N TYR A 85 -7.29 2.32 -0.83
CA TYR A 85 -8.52 1.86 -0.21
C TYR A 85 -8.25 0.78 0.83
N ASN A 86 -8.98 0.84 1.95
CA ASN A 86 -9.09 -0.27 2.88
C ASN A 86 -10.43 -0.96 2.64
N LEU A 87 -10.36 -2.25 2.31
CA LEU A 87 -11.51 -3.09 2.02
C LEU A 87 -11.71 -4.09 3.14
N GLU A 88 -12.97 -4.46 3.37
CA GLU A 88 -13.29 -5.72 4.03
C GLU A 88 -13.87 -6.71 3.04
N VAL A 89 -13.48 -7.96 3.22
CA VAL A 89 -13.88 -9.08 2.38
C VAL A 89 -14.46 -10.19 3.26
N GLN A 90 -15.69 -10.61 2.94
CA GLN A 90 -16.32 -11.81 3.47
C GLN A 90 -16.19 -12.95 2.45
N CYS A 91 -15.20 -13.81 2.65
CA CYS A 91 -14.93 -14.92 1.73
C CYS A 91 -16.07 -15.93 1.61
N SER A 92 -16.83 -16.16 2.69
CA SER A 92 -17.93 -17.13 2.69
C SER A 92 -19.14 -16.71 1.85
N THR A 93 -19.36 -15.40 1.70
CA THR A 93 -20.50 -14.84 0.96
C THR A 93 -20.09 -14.06 -0.29
N ASN A 94 -18.79 -14.04 -0.59
CA ASN A 94 -18.16 -13.24 -1.64
C ASN A 94 -18.62 -11.78 -1.64
N LYS A 95 -18.68 -11.16 -0.46
CA LYS A 95 -19.06 -9.75 -0.32
C LYS A 95 -17.87 -8.90 0.06
N VAL A 96 -17.91 -7.66 -0.41
CA VAL A 96 -16.91 -6.63 -0.11
C VAL A 96 -17.59 -5.37 0.37
N ARG A 97 -16.89 -4.57 1.17
CA ARG A 97 -17.25 -3.18 1.45
C ARG A 97 -15.99 -2.34 1.59
N PHE A 98 -16.11 -1.05 1.32
CA PHE A 98 -15.00 -0.11 1.45
C PHE A 98 -15.12 0.59 2.81
N LEU A 99 -14.06 0.52 3.62
CA LEU A 99 -14.06 1.18 4.92
C LEU A 99 -13.69 2.66 4.81
N ASN A 100 -12.67 2.93 4.00
CA ASN A 100 -12.20 4.29 3.72
C ASN A 100 -11.40 4.28 2.42
N GLY A 101 -11.15 5.48 1.91
CA GLY A 101 -10.24 5.69 0.80
C GLY A 101 -9.57 7.04 0.89
N GLN A 102 -8.38 7.14 0.33
CA GLN A 102 -7.58 8.35 0.27
C GLN A 102 -7.01 8.50 -1.13
N SER A 103 -6.87 9.73 -1.60
CA SER A 103 -6.28 10.08 -2.88
C SER A 103 -5.14 11.03 -2.62
N ILE A 104 -3.98 10.78 -3.23
CA ILE A 104 -2.80 11.64 -3.11
C ILE A 104 -2.60 12.35 -4.44
N ASP A 105 -2.70 13.67 -4.43
CA ASP A 105 -2.41 14.50 -5.60
C ASP A 105 -0.96 14.33 -6.06
N ARG A 106 -0.74 14.33 -7.37
CA ARG A 106 0.58 14.08 -7.96
C ARG A 106 1.55 15.26 -7.81
N ILE A 107 1.04 16.48 -7.85
CA ILE A 107 1.87 17.70 -7.91
C ILE A 107 2.02 18.27 -6.51
N ALA A 108 0.90 18.45 -5.81
CA ALA A 108 0.85 19.05 -4.49
C ALA A 108 1.13 18.03 -3.37
N TYR A 109 1.16 16.73 -3.67
CA TYR A 109 1.26 15.64 -2.68
C TYR A 109 0.21 15.75 -1.55
N MET A 110 -0.89 16.44 -1.83
CA MET A 110 -1.97 16.65 -0.87
C MET A 110 -2.86 15.41 -0.81
N MET A 111 -3.11 14.94 0.41
CA MET A 111 -4.05 13.86 0.66
C MET A 111 -5.47 14.41 0.80
N ARG A 112 -6.43 13.75 0.15
CA ARG A 112 -7.86 13.97 0.33
C ARG A 112 -8.58 12.65 0.60
N HIS A 113 -9.59 12.68 1.46
CA HIS A 113 -10.45 11.52 1.70
C HIS A 113 -11.40 11.30 0.52
N LEU A 114 -11.57 10.03 0.15
CA LEU A 114 -12.50 9.61 -0.88
C LEU A 114 -13.83 9.21 -0.23
N LYS A 115 -14.94 9.57 -0.87
CA LYS A 115 -16.25 9.03 -0.51
C LYS A 115 -16.30 7.56 -0.97
N VAL A 116 -16.59 6.67 -0.05
CA VAL A 116 -16.67 5.23 -0.32
C VAL A 116 -18.06 4.68 -0.02
N ASN A 117 -18.37 3.50 -0.57
CA ASN A 117 -19.57 2.74 -0.22
C ASN A 117 -19.21 1.72 0.87
N ASP A 118 -19.67 1.98 2.08
CA ASP A 118 -19.45 1.15 3.27
C ASP A 118 -20.46 -0.01 3.41
N GLN A 119 -21.42 -0.12 2.48
CA GLN A 119 -22.39 -1.19 2.46
C GLN A 119 -21.80 -2.45 1.80
N TRP A 120 -22.17 -3.61 2.36
CA TRP A 120 -21.80 -4.89 1.79
C TRP A 120 -22.40 -5.08 0.40
N GLN A 121 -21.55 -5.34 -0.58
CA GLN A 121 -21.92 -5.50 -1.98
C GLN A 121 -21.17 -6.67 -2.62
N GLN A 122 -21.71 -7.17 -3.73
CA GLN A 122 -20.98 -8.09 -4.59
C GLN A 122 -19.86 -7.31 -5.32
N PRO A 123 -18.65 -7.88 -5.47
CA PRO A 123 -17.57 -7.23 -6.20
C PRO A 123 -17.91 -7.17 -7.70
N LYS A 124 -18.29 -5.99 -8.19
CA LYS A 124 -18.67 -5.78 -9.59
C LYS A 124 -17.49 -5.41 -10.48
N GLU A 125 -16.59 -4.58 -9.97
CA GLU A 125 -15.40 -4.14 -10.70
C GLU A 125 -14.33 -5.24 -10.65
N PHE A 126 -13.67 -5.51 -11.78
CA PHE A 126 -12.69 -6.59 -11.90
C PHE A 126 -11.58 -6.50 -10.85
N TRP A 127 -11.05 -5.30 -10.59
CA TRP A 127 -9.99 -5.15 -9.59
C TRP A 127 -10.47 -5.48 -8.16
N VAL A 128 -11.74 -5.23 -7.85
CA VAL A 128 -12.34 -5.55 -6.56
C VAL A 128 -12.56 -7.06 -6.44
N GLN A 129 -12.91 -7.73 -7.54
CA GLN A 129 -12.96 -9.19 -7.60
C GLN A 129 -11.57 -9.79 -7.35
N ARG A 130 -10.54 -9.26 -8.01
CA ARG A 130 -9.15 -9.68 -7.81
C ARG A 130 -8.66 -9.42 -6.39
N ALA A 131 -9.06 -8.31 -5.76
CA ALA A 131 -8.77 -8.04 -4.35
C ALA A 131 -9.44 -9.06 -3.42
N ALA A 132 -10.70 -9.41 -3.67
CA ALA A 132 -11.40 -10.45 -2.91
C ALA A 132 -10.72 -11.82 -3.08
N GLU A 133 -10.36 -12.20 -4.30
CA GLU A 133 -9.61 -13.42 -4.59
C GLU A 133 -8.25 -13.45 -3.89
N PHE A 134 -7.53 -12.32 -3.87
CA PHE A 134 -6.24 -12.20 -3.19
C PHE A 134 -6.34 -12.50 -1.68
N VAL A 135 -7.45 -12.12 -1.06
CA VAL A 135 -7.73 -12.34 0.36
C VAL A 135 -8.23 -13.76 0.66
N CYS A 136 -9.02 -14.32 -0.27
CA CYS A 136 -9.78 -15.55 -0.04
C CYS A 136 -9.11 -16.82 -0.60
N SER A 137 -8.21 -16.69 -1.59
CA SER A 137 -7.58 -17.83 -2.25
C SER A 137 -6.09 -17.94 -1.91
N PRO A 138 -5.60 -19.13 -1.48
CA PRO A 138 -4.18 -19.33 -1.22
C PRO A 138 -3.33 -19.37 -2.49
N ALA A 139 -3.93 -19.62 -3.66
CA ALA A 139 -3.19 -19.96 -4.85
C ALA A 139 -2.63 -18.72 -5.61
N LYS A 140 -3.07 -17.49 -5.27
CA LYS A 140 -2.68 -16.20 -5.89
C LYS A 140 -2.29 -16.29 -7.39
N LYS A 141 -3.03 -17.10 -8.15
CA LYS A 141 -2.70 -17.41 -9.54
C LYS A 141 -2.87 -16.13 -10.37
N ASP A 142 -1.92 -15.90 -11.26
CA ASP A 142 -1.93 -14.75 -12.17
C ASP A 142 -1.86 -13.38 -11.45
N MET A 143 -1.28 -13.35 -10.24
CA MET A 143 -0.91 -12.15 -9.51
C MET A 143 0.61 -12.09 -9.40
N ILE A 144 1.20 -10.90 -9.50
CA ILE A 144 2.66 -10.74 -9.55
C ILE A 144 3.15 -10.26 -8.19
N ALA A 145 3.98 -11.05 -7.52
CA ALA A 145 4.68 -10.62 -6.32
C ALA A 145 5.73 -9.56 -6.68
N LEU A 146 5.63 -8.38 -6.05
CA LEU A 146 6.65 -7.33 -6.10
C LEU A 146 7.66 -7.51 -4.97
N GLY A 147 7.24 -8.15 -3.89
CA GLY A 147 8.06 -8.42 -2.71
C GLY A 147 7.95 -7.35 -1.65
N LYS A 148 8.90 -7.40 -0.71
CA LYS A 148 8.88 -6.59 0.51
C LYS A 148 9.58 -5.25 0.29
N MET A 149 8.87 -4.15 0.52
CA MET A 149 9.42 -2.79 0.42
C MET A 149 8.51 -1.76 1.10
N GLU A 150 9.01 -0.54 1.25
CA GLU A 150 8.21 0.57 1.74
C GLU A 150 7.13 1.00 0.74
N PRO A 151 5.98 1.54 1.19
CA PRO A 151 4.91 1.98 0.30
C PRO A 151 5.39 2.94 -0.80
N LEU A 152 6.24 3.90 -0.46
CA LEU A 152 6.76 4.87 -1.45
C LEU A 152 7.65 4.20 -2.50
N GLN A 153 8.47 3.22 -2.10
CA GLN A 153 9.31 2.45 -3.03
C GLN A 153 8.44 1.64 -4.00
N MET A 154 7.35 1.04 -3.52
CA MET A 154 6.38 0.36 -4.36
C MET A 154 5.76 1.32 -5.38
N ILE A 155 5.29 2.49 -4.94
CA ILE A 155 4.65 3.51 -5.81
C ILE A 155 5.63 3.98 -6.90
N GLN A 156 6.86 4.32 -6.51
CA GLN A 156 7.91 4.75 -7.45
C GLN A 156 8.27 3.63 -8.43
N GLY A 157 8.38 2.38 -7.95
CA GLY A 157 8.62 1.22 -8.79
C GLY A 157 7.54 1.01 -9.85
N MET A 158 6.27 1.18 -9.49
CA MET A 158 5.14 1.11 -10.42
C MET A 158 5.18 2.25 -11.45
N GLN A 159 5.49 3.47 -11.03
CA GLN A 159 5.65 4.60 -11.96
C GLN A 159 6.80 4.35 -12.97
N GLN A 160 7.92 3.82 -12.51
CA GLN A 160 9.04 3.44 -13.39
C GLN A 160 8.66 2.31 -14.35
N MET A 161 7.77 1.39 -13.94
CA MET A 161 7.25 0.35 -14.82
C MET A 161 6.45 0.95 -15.98
N PHE A 162 5.63 1.97 -15.75
CA PHE A 162 4.90 2.64 -16.83
C PHE A 162 5.85 3.25 -17.87
N PHE A 163 6.89 3.96 -17.45
CA PHE A 163 7.89 4.51 -18.38
C PHE A 163 8.58 3.44 -19.24
N LYS A 164 8.86 2.26 -18.65
CA LYS A 164 9.45 1.14 -19.39
C LYS A 164 8.46 0.46 -20.34
N LEU A 165 7.17 0.46 -20.01
CA LEU A 165 6.12 -0.13 -20.83
C LEU A 165 5.66 0.79 -21.96
N ALA A 166 5.77 2.11 -21.82
CA ALA A 166 5.28 3.07 -22.82
C ALA A 166 5.76 2.77 -24.26
N PRO A 167 7.06 2.52 -24.54
CA PRO A 167 7.51 2.19 -25.90
C PRO A 167 6.95 0.87 -26.44
N ILE A 168 6.66 -0.10 -25.55
CA ILE A 168 6.06 -1.38 -25.92
C ILE A 168 4.58 -1.18 -26.26
N GLN A 169 3.88 -0.37 -25.46
CA GLN A 169 2.48 -0.02 -25.70
C GLN A 169 2.30 0.75 -27.02
N GLU A 170 3.18 1.71 -27.33
CA GLU A 170 3.15 2.46 -28.59
C GLU A 170 3.31 1.53 -29.80
N LYS A 171 4.24 0.57 -29.73
CA LYS A 171 4.41 -0.44 -30.80
C LYS A 171 3.18 -1.32 -30.94
N GLY A 172 2.58 -1.77 -29.84
CA GLY A 172 1.35 -2.55 -29.86
C GLY A 172 0.21 -1.78 -30.54
N GLN A 173 0.01 -0.52 -30.16
CA GLN A 173 -0.99 0.36 -30.78
C GLN A 173 -0.74 0.56 -32.29
N MET A 174 0.53 0.72 -32.70
CA MET A 174 0.87 0.84 -34.11
C MET A 174 0.51 -0.43 -34.90
N MET A 175 0.77 -1.61 -34.33
CA MET A 175 0.41 -2.90 -34.95
C MET A 175 -1.11 -3.08 -35.03
N ASP A 176 -1.84 -2.80 -33.94
CA ASP A 176 -3.32 -2.89 -33.92
C ASP A 176 -3.97 -1.94 -34.96
N ASN A 177 -3.39 -0.76 -35.13
CA ASN A 177 -3.82 0.21 -36.14
C ASN A 177 -3.52 -0.30 -37.55
N LEU A 178 -2.34 -0.89 -37.77
CA LEU A 178 -1.96 -1.48 -39.04
C LEU A 178 -2.90 -2.63 -39.42
N ASP A 179 -3.18 -3.55 -38.50
CA ASP A 179 -4.13 -4.66 -38.73
C ASP A 179 -5.54 -4.15 -39.03
N SER A 180 -5.95 -3.07 -38.36
CA SER A 180 -7.23 -2.43 -38.65
C SER A 180 -7.29 -1.79 -40.04
N ILE A 181 -6.18 -1.20 -40.53
CA ILE A 181 -6.08 -0.62 -41.89
C ILE A 181 -6.02 -1.72 -42.95
N LEU A 182 -5.33 -2.81 -42.65
CA LEU A 182 -5.17 -3.96 -43.55
C LEU A 182 -6.41 -4.87 -43.59
N GLY A 183 -7.43 -4.61 -42.75
CA GLY A 183 -8.68 -5.36 -42.74
C GLY A 183 -8.58 -6.75 -42.12
N ASN A 184 -7.58 -7.00 -41.27
CA ASN A 184 -7.33 -8.30 -40.64
C ASN A 184 -8.17 -8.53 -39.36
N LYS A 185 -9.26 -7.76 -39.15
CA LYS A 185 -10.15 -7.86 -37.99
C LYS A 185 -11.42 -8.64 -38.31
#